data_AF-A0A5T3RJ60-F1
#
_entry.id   AF-A0A5T3RJ60-F1
#
_cell.length_a   1.000
_cell.length_b   1.000
_cell.length_c   1.000
_cell.angle_alpha   90.00
_cell.angle_beta   90.00
_cell.angle_gamma   90.00
#
_symmetry.space_group_name_H-M   'P 1'
#
loop_
_entity.id
_entity.type
_entity.pdbx_description
1 polymer ?
#
loop_
_entity_poly.entity_id
_entity_poly.type
_entity_poly.pdbx_seq_one_letter_code
_entity_poly.pdbx_strand_id
1 'polypeptide(L)'
;MQIKKYKWVLFLFAFILTGCSSDKVKDDPRIYPNVSGGPGKGDIGVPVPGAGPALPSNAPVRIPGPKDRPIVSLVNMDGSVLTTWARGAGAVLWAYHIGDSNTFGAQRNWRILQGTRPGTIQFQNVDNDQCVTSLLTTGVFARKVMITADCSSEPERFDMKLLQTQNGNYLIKSLATDMCARAEFLGRTRSSPYATTVTVDSCPRPGEHTFEFMWSISEPIAPALAIVSSAATS
;
A
#
# COMPACT_ATOMS: atom_id res chain seq x y z
N MET A 1 8.25 34.92 69.85
CA MET A 1 8.14 36.26 69.20
C MET A 1 9.11 36.23 68.02
N GLN A 2 8.77 36.09 66.73
CA GLN A 2 7.60 36.27 65.84
C GLN A 2 7.65 35.09 64.83
N ILE A 3 6.67 34.23 64.53
CA ILE A 3 5.31 34.31 63.92
C ILE A 3 5.23 34.94 62.51
N LYS A 4 5.01 34.04 61.51
CA LYS A 4 4.36 34.19 60.18
C LYS A 4 5.09 35.07 59.14
N LYS A 5 5.13 34.71 57.85
CA LYS A 5 3.98 34.38 56.99
C LYS A 5 4.35 33.42 55.85
N TYR A 6 3.74 32.22 55.89
CA TYR A 6 3.30 31.48 54.72
C TYR A 6 2.20 32.31 54.02
N LYS A 7 2.32 32.57 52.71
CA LYS A 7 1.22 32.87 51.76
C LYS A 7 1.80 33.39 50.43
N TRP A 8 1.93 32.50 49.45
CA TRP A 8 1.59 32.79 48.04
C TRP A 8 1.51 31.47 47.28
N VAL A 9 0.45 30.73 47.58
CA VAL A 9 -0.11 29.71 46.68
C VAL A 9 -1.24 30.41 45.93
N LEU A 10 -1.41 30.05 44.66
CA LEU A 10 -2.48 30.44 43.72
C LEU A 10 -2.39 31.85 43.15
N PHE A 11 -1.76 31.98 41.97
CA PHE A 11 -2.36 32.69 40.83
C PHE A 11 -1.52 32.42 39.57
N LEU A 12 -1.86 31.35 38.83
CA LEU A 12 -1.68 31.17 37.36
C LEU A 12 -2.07 29.74 36.97
N PHE A 13 -3.29 29.34 37.35
CA PHE A 13 -3.97 28.14 36.85
C PHE A 13 -5.42 28.55 36.56
N ALA A 14 -5.59 29.34 35.51
CA ALA A 14 -6.90 29.72 34.96
C ALA A 14 -6.76 30.27 33.53
N PHE A 15 -6.27 29.45 32.61
CA PHE A 15 -6.63 29.54 31.19
C PHE A 15 -6.80 28.12 30.68
N ILE A 16 -7.85 27.48 31.17
CA ILE A 16 -8.37 26.22 30.67
C ILE A 16 -9.58 26.58 29.80
N LEU A 17 -9.52 26.14 28.54
CA LEU A 17 -10.62 25.93 27.60
C LEU A 17 -11.30 27.19 27.03
N THR A 18 -11.05 27.48 25.76
CA THR A 18 -11.93 27.03 24.66
C THR A 18 -11.23 27.30 23.34
N GLY A 19 -10.84 26.25 22.65
CA GLY A 19 -10.17 26.36 21.36
C GLY A 19 -9.90 25.01 20.72
N CYS A 20 -10.77 24.02 20.91
CA CYS A 20 -10.93 23.02 19.87
C CYS A 20 -11.54 23.77 18.69
N SER A 21 -10.70 24.39 17.84
CA SER A 21 -11.09 24.51 16.44
C SER A 21 -11.18 23.07 15.97
N SER A 22 -12.39 22.51 16.06
CA SER A 22 -12.80 21.50 15.12
C SER A 22 -12.78 22.23 13.79
N ASP A 23 -11.59 22.33 13.20
CA ASP A 23 -11.49 22.41 11.76
C ASP A 23 -12.22 21.16 11.31
N LYS A 24 -13.47 21.39 10.90
CA LYS A 24 -14.25 20.43 10.15
C LYS A 24 -13.28 19.97 9.07
N VAL A 25 -12.72 18.77 9.24
CA VAL A 25 -12.00 18.08 8.18
C VAL A 25 -13.03 18.04 7.08
N LYS A 26 -12.89 18.93 6.09
CA LYS A 26 -13.73 18.89 4.91
C LYS A 26 -13.48 17.50 4.36
N ASP A 27 -14.51 16.66 4.37
CA ASP A 27 -14.49 15.34 3.75
C ASP A 27 -13.83 15.52 2.38
N ASP A 28 -12.63 14.96 2.22
CA ASP A 28 -11.99 14.95 0.92
C ASP A 28 -12.85 14.02 0.06
N PRO A 29 -13.51 14.51 -1.00
CA PRO A 29 -14.37 13.68 -1.83
C PRO A 29 -13.61 12.54 -2.53
N ARG A 30 -12.28 12.52 -2.48
CA ARG A 30 -11.45 11.38 -2.92
C ARG A 30 -11.29 10.30 -1.85
N ILE A 31 -11.40 10.66 -0.57
CA ILE A 31 -11.26 9.76 0.59
C ILE A 31 -12.64 9.27 1.05
N TYR A 32 -13.65 10.15 1.01
CA TYR A 32 -15.05 9.85 1.31
C TYR A 32 -15.92 10.38 0.16
N PRO A 33 -16.12 9.60 -0.92
CA PRO A 33 -16.93 10.06 -2.03
C PRO A 33 -18.37 10.30 -1.57
N ASN A 34 -18.85 11.52 -1.78
CA ASN A 34 -20.26 11.85 -1.58
C ASN A 34 -21.06 11.14 -2.69
N VAL A 35 -21.74 10.04 -2.35
CA VAL A 35 -22.47 9.15 -3.27
C VAL A 35 -23.70 9.80 -3.95
N SER A 36 -23.81 11.13 -3.98
CA SER A 36 -24.93 11.86 -4.57
C SER A 36 -24.56 12.74 -5.78
N GLY A 37 -23.37 12.62 -6.36
CA GLY A 37 -22.97 13.41 -7.53
C GLY A 37 -22.52 12.56 -8.70
N GLY A 38 -23.29 12.55 -9.80
CA GLY A 38 -22.76 12.17 -11.11
C GLY A 38 -21.65 13.14 -11.55
N PRO A 39 -20.88 12.80 -12.62
CA PRO A 39 -19.73 13.59 -13.05
C PRO A 39 -20.10 15.07 -13.23
N GLY A 40 -19.30 15.96 -12.65
CA GLY A 40 -19.53 17.39 -12.68
C GLY A 40 -19.31 17.94 -14.09
N LYS A 41 -20.20 18.83 -14.55
CA LYS A 41 -19.97 19.60 -15.79
C LYS A 41 -18.69 20.43 -15.60
N GLY A 42 -17.59 19.98 -16.21
CA GLY A 42 -16.28 20.62 -16.10
C GLY A 42 -15.15 19.71 -15.60
N ASP A 43 -15.45 18.46 -15.24
CA ASP A 43 -14.40 17.48 -14.95
C ASP A 43 -13.54 17.27 -16.19
N ILE A 44 -12.30 17.77 -16.14
CA ILE A 44 -11.24 17.37 -17.07
C ILE A 44 -11.11 15.87 -16.82
N GLY A 45 -11.69 15.06 -17.70
CA GLY A 45 -11.71 13.60 -17.56
C GLY A 45 -10.32 13.11 -17.19
N VAL A 46 -10.25 12.07 -16.34
CA VAL A 46 -8.99 11.43 -15.97
C VAL A 46 -8.19 11.23 -17.25
N PRO A 47 -6.96 11.77 -17.36
CA PRO A 47 -6.17 11.61 -18.58
C PRO A 47 -6.05 10.11 -18.84
N VAL A 48 -6.74 9.66 -19.90
CA VAL A 48 -6.68 8.27 -20.32
C VAL A 48 -5.23 8.06 -20.75
N PRO A 49 -4.47 7.14 -20.10
CA PRO A 49 -3.14 6.81 -20.55
C PRO A 49 -3.19 6.51 -22.04
N GLY A 50 -2.31 7.15 -22.83
CA GLY A 50 -2.26 6.92 -24.27
C GLY A 50 -2.11 5.43 -24.57
N ALA A 51 -2.58 5.00 -25.75
CA ALA A 51 -2.44 3.62 -26.17
C ALA A 51 -0.97 3.20 -26.04
N GLY A 52 -0.70 2.24 -25.15
CA GLY A 52 0.62 1.64 -25.01
C GLY A 52 1.08 1.03 -26.34
N PRO A 53 2.35 0.63 -26.44
CA PRO A 53 2.84 -0.04 -27.65
C PRO A 53 1.94 -1.21 -28.01
N ALA A 54 1.63 -1.34 -29.30
CA ALA A 54 0.79 -2.42 -29.80
C ALA A 54 1.39 -3.77 -29.41
N LEU A 55 0.62 -4.57 -28.68
CA LEU A 55 1.05 -5.92 -28.31
C LEU A 55 0.90 -6.85 -29.54
N PRO A 56 1.81 -7.82 -29.72
CA PRO A 56 1.71 -8.78 -30.81
C PRO A 56 0.43 -9.61 -30.68
N SER A 57 -0.40 -9.60 -31.72
CA SER A 57 -1.67 -10.31 -31.79
C SER A 57 -1.48 -11.78 -32.23
N ASN A 58 -2.41 -12.67 -31.86
CA ASN A 58 -2.45 -14.09 -32.23
C ASN A 58 -1.33 -14.99 -31.68
N ALA A 59 -0.72 -14.65 -30.54
CA ALA A 59 0.19 -15.55 -29.85
C ALA A 59 -0.61 -16.63 -29.06
N PRO A 60 -0.16 -17.91 -29.05
CA PRO A 60 -0.73 -18.92 -28.16
C PRO A 60 -0.64 -18.45 -26.71
N VAL A 61 -1.78 -18.36 -26.02
CA VAL A 61 -1.80 -18.01 -24.60
C VAL A 61 -1.59 -19.26 -23.77
N ARG A 62 -0.46 -19.34 -23.08
CA ARG A 62 -0.19 -20.40 -22.11
C ARG A 62 -1.02 -20.14 -20.85
N ILE A 63 -1.83 -21.11 -20.46
CA ILE A 63 -2.53 -21.10 -19.16
C ILE A 63 -1.48 -21.20 -18.05
N PRO A 64 -1.44 -20.26 -17.08
CA PRO A 64 -0.52 -20.34 -15.96
C PRO A 64 -0.70 -21.64 -15.18
N GLY A 65 0.41 -22.36 -14.98
CA GLY A 65 0.48 -23.55 -14.15
C GLY A 65 0.97 -23.24 -12.73
N PRO A 66 0.85 -24.18 -11.78
CA PRO A 66 1.22 -23.97 -10.36
C PRO A 66 2.69 -23.59 -10.08
N LYS A 67 3.59 -23.81 -11.05
CA LYS A 67 5.02 -23.44 -10.94
C LYS A 67 5.37 -22.11 -11.60
N ASP A 68 4.40 -21.47 -12.26
CA ASP A 68 4.63 -20.18 -12.86
C ASP A 68 4.75 -19.12 -11.76
N ARG A 69 5.55 -18.07 -12.03
CA ARG A 69 5.79 -16.95 -11.11
C ARG A 69 4.92 -15.78 -11.55
N PRO A 70 3.64 -15.72 -11.14
CA PRO A 70 2.73 -14.73 -11.66
C PRO A 70 3.21 -13.33 -11.31
N ILE A 71 2.99 -12.41 -12.25
CA ILE A 71 3.19 -10.98 -12.02
C ILE A 71 1.83 -10.40 -11.64
N VAL A 72 1.81 -9.64 -10.54
CA VAL A 72 0.60 -9.09 -9.95
C VAL A 72 0.79 -7.61 -9.62
N SER A 73 -0.31 -6.91 -9.40
CA SER A 73 -0.32 -5.64 -8.67
C SER A 73 -0.94 -5.87 -7.29
N LEU A 74 -0.50 -5.10 -6.30
CA LEU A 74 -1.03 -5.15 -4.94
C LEU A 74 -1.82 -3.88 -4.68
N VAL A 75 -3.14 -4.01 -4.66
CA VAL A 75 -4.08 -2.88 -4.60
C VAL A 75 -4.66 -2.80 -3.20
N ASN A 76 -4.51 -1.67 -2.55
CA ASN A 76 -5.12 -1.42 -1.24
C ASN A 76 -6.61 -1.04 -1.39
N MET A 77 -7.36 -1.06 -0.30
CA MET A 77 -8.82 -0.79 -0.30
C MET A 77 -9.20 0.62 -0.77
N ASP A 78 -8.29 1.58 -0.68
CA ASP A 78 -8.47 2.93 -1.23
C ASP A 78 -8.24 2.99 -2.76
N GLY A 79 -7.83 1.89 -3.40
CA GLY A 79 -7.50 1.83 -4.82
C GLY A 79 -6.09 2.31 -5.16
N SER A 80 -5.24 2.56 -4.15
CA SER A 80 -3.81 2.81 -4.36
C SER A 80 -3.05 1.50 -4.55
N VAL A 81 -1.96 1.53 -5.30
CA VAL A 81 -1.19 0.35 -5.68
C VAL A 81 0.21 0.43 -5.10
N LEU A 82 0.65 -0.67 -4.48
CA LEU A 82 1.98 -0.80 -3.90
C LEU A 82 3.05 -0.63 -4.97
N THR A 83 4.02 0.23 -4.70
CA THR A 83 5.09 0.53 -5.63
C THR A 83 6.36 0.95 -4.90
N THR A 84 7.48 0.87 -5.61
CA THR A 84 8.72 1.56 -5.25
C THR A 84 8.74 2.92 -5.92
N TRP A 85 9.08 3.98 -5.18
CA TRP A 85 9.42 5.25 -5.82
C TRP A 85 10.89 5.28 -6.25
N ALA A 86 11.80 4.93 -5.35
CA ALA A 86 13.23 4.80 -5.66
C ALA A 86 13.57 3.40 -6.18
N ARG A 87 14.50 3.30 -7.14
CA ARG A 87 14.91 2.02 -7.76
C ARG A 87 15.98 1.24 -6.99
N GLY A 88 16.64 1.84 -6.01
CA GLY A 88 17.73 1.21 -5.26
C GLY A 88 17.27 0.31 -4.12
N ALA A 89 18.18 -0.52 -3.61
CA ALA A 89 17.99 -1.24 -2.36
C ALA A 89 17.76 -0.27 -1.19
N GLY A 90 16.93 -0.68 -0.23
CA GLY A 90 16.50 0.14 0.89
C GLY A 90 15.41 1.16 0.55
N ALA A 91 14.84 1.12 -0.67
CA ALA A 91 13.72 1.97 -1.03
C ALA A 91 12.51 1.65 -0.17
N VAL A 92 11.95 2.69 0.46
CA VAL A 92 10.68 2.59 1.19
C VAL A 92 9.54 2.39 0.19
N LEU A 93 8.62 1.49 0.53
CA LEU A 93 7.43 1.25 -0.27
C LEU A 93 6.38 2.34 -0.03
N TRP A 94 5.70 2.67 -1.11
CA TRP A 94 4.60 3.62 -1.14
C TRP A 94 3.41 2.97 -1.84
N ALA A 95 2.22 3.54 -1.66
CA ALA A 95 1.07 3.20 -2.49
C ALA A 95 0.55 4.46 -3.19
N TYR A 96 0.36 4.38 -4.50
CA TYR A 96 -0.12 5.48 -5.34
C TYR A 96 -1.34 5.03 -6.14
N HIS A 97 -2.31 5.93 -6.35
CA HIS A 97 -3.36 5.63 -7.33
C HIS A 97 -2.78 5.44 -8.72
N ILE A 98 -3.44 4.61 -9.53
CA ILE A 98 -2.95 4.27 -10.87
C ILE A 98 -2.80 5.53 -11.73
N GLY A 99 -3.78 6.45 -11.65
CA GLY A 99 -3.76 7.72 -12.38
C GLY A 99 -2.58 8.63 -12.04
N ASP A 100 -2.15 8.63 -10.77
CA ASP A 100 -1.04 9.48 -10.28
C ASP A 100 0.34 8.86 -10.52
N SER A 101 0.39 7.58 -10.90
CA SER A 101 1.62 6.79 -11.04
C SER A 101 1.82 6.21 -12.43
N ASN A 102 1.11 6.72 -13.45
CA ASN A 102 1.14 6.21 -14.83
C ASN A 102 2.56 6.10 -15.41
N THR A 103 3.48 6.99 -15.02
CA THR A 103 4.88 7.01 -15.50
C THR A 103 5.80 6.03 -14.79
N PHE A 104 5.35 5.35 -13.72
CA PHE A 104 6.18 4.45 -12.92
C PHE A 104 6.44 3.12 -13.63
N GLY A 105 5.68 2.82 -14.70
CA GLY A 105 5.85 1.60 -15.48
C GLY A 105 5.72 0.33 -14.62
N ALA A 106 6.69 -0.57 -14.75
CA ALA A 106 6.71 -1.88 -14.10
C ALA A 106 7.02 -1.85 -12.60
N GLN A 107 7.41 -0.70 -12.02
CA GLN A 107 7.69 -0.57 -10.58
C GLN A 107 6.47 -0.82 -9.69
N ARG A 108 5.27 -0.84 -10.27
CA ARG A 108 3.99 -1.13 -9.61
C ARG A 108 3.60 -2.60 -9.67
N ASN A 109 4.43 -3.42 -10.32
CA ASN A 109 4.19 -4.84 -10.56
C ASN A 109 5.20 -5.68 -9.78
N TRP A 110 4.70 -6.78 -9.24
CA TRP A 110 5.42 -7.67 -8.34
C TRP A 110 5.31 -9.10 -8.84
N ARG A 111 6.44 -9.76 -9.00
CA ARG A 111 6.52 -11.19 -9.27
C ARG A 111 6.40 -11.95 -7.94
N ILE A 112 5.46 -12.87 -7.87
CA ILE A 112 5.33 -13.76 -6.71
C ILE A 112 6.32 -14.91 -6.87
N LEU A 113 7.21 -15.02 -5.90
CA LEU A 113 8.15 -16.13 -5.76
C LEU A 113 7.69 -17.05 -4.62
N GLN A 114 8.03 -18.33 -4.73
CA GLN A 114 7.91 -19.24 -3.61
C GLN A 114 8.87 -18.81 -2.50
N GLY A 115 8.38 -18.74 -1.26
CA GLY A 115 9.21 -18.44 -0.11
C GLY A 115 10.12 -19.60 0.30
N THR A 116 11.04 -19.30 1.22
CA THR A 116 11.98 -20.30 1.76
C THR A 116 11.30 -21.29 2.69
N ARG A 117 10.17 -20.91 3.29
CA ARG A 117 9.41 -21.70 4.26
C ARG A 117 8.11 -22.22 3.64
N PRO A 118 7.57 -23.36 4.12
CA PRO A 118 6.28 -23.86 3.66
C PRO A 118 5.15 -22.85 3.86
N GLY A 119 4.38 -22.60 2.80
CA GLY A 119 3.23 -21.69 2.85
C GLY A 119 3.58 -20.19 2.89
N THR A 120 4.82 -19.82 2.58
CA THR A 120 5.24 -18.42 2.43
C THR A 120 5.53 -18.08 0.97
N ILE A 121 5.51 -16.78 0.68
CA ILE A 121 5.84 -16.21 -0.62
C ILE A 121 6.84 -15.06 -0.46
N GLN A 122 7.44 -14.63 -1.56
CA GLN A 122 8.21 -13.39 -1.62
C GLN A 122 7.70 -12.54 -2.78
N PHE A 123 7.75 -11.23 -2.64
CA PHE A 123 7.41 -10.29 -3.71
C PHE A 123 8.70 -9.68 -4.26
N GLN A 124 8.97 -9.91 -5.54
CA GLN A 124 10.08 -9.31 -6.25
C GLN A 124 9.55 -8.25 -7.21
N ASN A 125 10.09 -7.03 -7.17
CA ASN A 125 9.70 -5.98 -8.09
C ASN A 125 10.14 -6.32 -9.52
N VAL A 126 9.28 -6.05 -10.50
CA VAL A 126 9.56 -6.40 -11.90
C VAL A 126 10.57 -5.47 -12.57
N ASP A 127 10.69 -4.22 -12.11
CA ASP A 127 11.56 -3.20 -12.74
C ASP A 127 13.03 -3.30 -12.31
N ASN A 128 13.28 -3.64 -11.04
CA ASN A 128 14.63 -3.61 -10.45
C ASN A 128 15.04 -4.90 -9.72
N ASP A 129 14.22 -5.96 -9.81
CA ASP A 129 14.44 -7.28 -9.22
C ASP A 129 14.71 -7.29 -7.70
N GLN A 130 14.37 -6.22 -6.98
CA GLN A 130 14.49 -6.15 -5.52
C GLN A 130 13.30 -6.85 -4.83
N CYS A 131 13.55 -7.49 -3.68
CA CYS A 131 12.53 -8.18 -2.90
C CYS A 131 11.99 -7.32 -1.76
N VAL A 132 10.70 -7.45 -1.50
CA VAL A 132 10.02 -6.76 -0.39
C VAL A 132 10.39 -7.41 0.94
N THR A 133 10.78 -6.59 1.91
CA THR A 133 10.93 -6.96 3.32
C THR A 133 10.39 -5.85 4.23
N SER A 134 10.42 -6.06 5.53
CA SER A 134 10.11 -5.05 6.52
C SER A 134 11.35 -4.69 7.34
N LEU A 135 11.31 -3.50 7.93
CA LEU A 135 12.32 -3.02 8.85
C LEU A 135 11.65 -2.37 10.05
N LEU A 136 12.08 -2.81 11.24
CA LEU A 136 11.80 -2.19 12.52
C LEU A 136 13.11 -1.70 13.13
N THR A 137 13.25 -0.39 13.32
CA THR A 137 14.38 0.19 14.07
C THR A 137 13.92 0.76 15.40
N THR A 138 14.82 0.80 16.38
CA THR A 138 14.58 1.39 17.71
C THR A 138 15.30 2.73 17.87
N GLY A 139 14.90 3.53 18.86
CA GLY A 139 15.50 4.83 19.18
C GLY A 139 14.73 6.03 18.61
N VAL A 140 15.34 7.22 18.68
CA VAL A 140 14.70 8.51 18.31
C VAL A 140 14.29 8.56 16.84
N PHE A 141 14.94 7.76 15.98
CA PHE A 141 14.65 7.64 14.55
C PHE A 141 14.06 6.26 14.21
N ALA A 142 13.23 5.72 15.10
CA ALA A 142 12.52 4.46 14.88
C ALA A 142 11.70 4.52 13.57
N ARG A 143 11.87 3.50 12.74
CA ARG A 143 11.16 3.32 11.47
C ARG A 143 10.43 1.99 11.50
N LYS A 144 9.17 2.02 11.08
CA LYS A 144 8.31 0.86 10.85
C LYS A 144 7.84 0.89 9.42
N VAL A 145 8.62 0.34 8.52
CA VAL A 145 8.40 0.51 7.08
C VAL A 145 8.55 -0.80 6.34
N MET A 146 7.80 -0.91 5.24
CA MET A 146 8.11 -1.87 4.19
C MET A 146 9.19 -1.27 3.29
N ILE A 147 10.19 -2.07 2.95
CA ILE A 147 11.30 -1.66 2.09
C ILE A 147 11.58 -2.73 1.04
N THR A 148 12.39 -2.40 0.05
CA THR A 148 13.01 -3.39 -0.83
C THR A 148 14.48 -3.63 -0.48
N ALA A 149 15.00 -4.81 -0.78
CA ALA A 149 16.44 -5.11 -0.75
C ALA A 149 16.79 -6.20 -1.77
N ASP A 150 18.07 -6.49 -1.94
CA ASP A 150 18.53 -7.54 -2.82
C ASP A 150 17.99 -8.90 -2.35
N CYS A 151 17.27 -9.60 -3.22
CA CYS A 151 16.64 -10.89 -2.92
C CYS A 151 17.60 -11.98 -2.45
N SER A 152 18.90 -11.86 -2.75
CA SER A 152 19.93 -12.82 -2.32
C SER A 152 20.37 -12.63 -0.87
N SER A 153 20.10 -11.47 -0.26
CA SER A 153 20.53 -11.13 1.09
C SER A 153 19.60 -11.71 2.16
N GLU A 154 20.04 -12.76 2.86
CA GLU A 154 19.25 -13.43 3.91
C GLU A 154 17.83 -13.80 3.44
N PRO A 155 17.69 -14.79 2.53
CA PRO A 155 16.45 -15.04 1.81
C PRO A 155 15.19 -15.21 2.68
N GLU A 156 15.35 -15.75 3.90
CA GLU A 156 14.26 -15.92 4.86
C GLU A 156 13.60 -14.60 5.31
N ARG A 157 14.33 -13.49 5.22
CA ARG A 157 13.85 -12.15 5.60
C ARG A 157 12.80 -11.60 4.61
N PHE A 158 12.72 -12.16 3.41
CA PHE A 158 11.73 -11.79 2.40
C PHE A 158 10.45 -12.63 2.48
N ASP A 159 10.42 -13.64 3.34
CA ASP A 159 9.23 -14.49 3.48
C ASP A 159 8.07 -13.70 4.08
N MET A 160 6.95 -13.76 3.35
CA MET A 160 5.67 -13.15 3.69
C MET A 160 4.61 -14.25 3.78
N LYS A 161 3.66 -14.08 4.69
CA LYS A 161 2.46 -14.91 4.78
C LYS A 161 1.24 -14.10 4.38
N LEU A 162 0.46 -14.63 3.45
CA LEU A 162 -0.83 -14.09 3.07
C LEU A 162 -1.89 -14.64 4.04
N LEU A 163 -2.54 -13.75 4.78
CA LEU A 163 -3.64 -14.09 5.68
C LEU A 163 -4.93 -13.66 5.02
N GLN A 164 -5.75 -14.61 4.57
CA GLN A 164 -6.99 -14.33 3.88
C GLN A 164 -8.02 -13.69 4.83
N THR A 165 -8.72 -12.67 4.35
CA THR A 165 -9.85 -12.04 5.03
C THR A 165 -11.18 -12.55 4.46
N GLN A 166 -12.29 -12.31 5.17
CA GLN A 166 -13.61 -12.80 4.75
C GLN A 166 -14.10 -12.19 3.42
N ASN A 167 -13.62 -11.01 3.05
CA ASN A 167 -13.96 -10.34 1.80
C ASN A 167 -13.01 -10.68 0.63
N GLY A 168 -12.17 -11.71 0.78
CA GLY A 168 -11.26 -12.19 -0.27
C GLY A 168 -9.96 -11.39 -0.42
N ASN A 169 -9.77 -10.33 0.36
CA ASN A 169 -8.48 -9.63 0.46
C ASN A 169 -7.47 -10.43 1.30
N TYR A 170 -6.24 -9.93 1.35
CA TYR A 170 -5.17 -10.49 2.16
C TYR A 170 -4.56 -9.44 3.08
N LEU A 171 -4.24 -9.86 4.30
CA LEU A 171 -3.21 -9.18 5.10
C LEU A 171 -1.86 -9.76 4.69
N ILE A 172 -0.89 -8.90 4.43
CA ILE A 172 0.47 -9.30 4.05
C ILE A 172 1.33 -9.23 5.32
N LYS A 173 1.59 -10.38 5.95
CA LYS A 173 2.42 -10.48 7.15
C LYS A 173 3.87 -10.73 6.79
N SER A 174 4.77 -9.86 7.21
CA SER A 174 6.21 -10.07 7.09
C SER A 174 6.73 -10.94 8.21
N LEU A 175 7.45 -12.01 7.88
CA LEU A 175 8.08 -12.86 8.89
C LEU A 175 9.37 -12.26 9.46
N ALA A 176 9.92 -11.21 8.84
CA ALA A 176 11.10 -10.51 9.36
C ALA A 176 10.79 -9.70 10.63
N THR A 177 9.57 -9.17 10.77
CA THR A 177 9.14 -8.35 11.92
C THR A 177 7.91 -8.90 12.64
N ASP A 178 7.31 -9.96 12.13
CA ASP A 178 6.02 -10.50 12.57
C ASP A 178 4.84 -9.51 12.48
N MET A 179 4.94 -8.51 11.60
CA MET A 179 3.97 -7.42 11.43
C MET A 179 3.31 -7.44 10.05
N CYS A 180 2.15 -6.82 9.93
CA CYS A 180 1.39 -6.71 8.68
C CYS A 180 1.65 -5.37 8.00
N ALA A 181 1.73 -5.40 6.66
CA ALA A 181 1.83 -4.20 5.84
C ALA A 181 0.55 -3.35 5.95
N ARG A 182 0.73 -2.05 6.20
CA ARG A 182 -0.35 -1.07 6.38
C ARG A 182 -0.14 0.10 5.42
N ALA A 183 -1.15 0.42 4.63
CA ALA A 183 -1.21 1.67 3.88
C ALA A 183 -1.95 2.72 4.73
N GLU A 184 -1.23 3.71 5.24
CA GLU A 184 -1.77 4.74 6.16
C GLU A 184 -2.62 5.81 5.44
N PHE A 185 -3.63 5.38 4.68
CA PHE A 185 -4.40 6.27 3.82
C PHE A 185 -5.44 7.12 4.57
N LEU A 186 -5.92 6.67 5.73
CA LEU A 186 -6.85 7.44 6.58
C LEU A 186 -6.16 8.64 7.23
N GLY A 187 -4.84 8.59 7.35
CA GLY A 187 -4.00 9.67 7.87
C GLY A 187 -3.45 10.62 6.82
N ARG A 188 -3.84 10.49 5.53
CA ARG A 188 -3.31 11.35 4.45
C ARG A 188 -3.59 12.83 4.74
N THR A 189 -2.56 13.63 4.62
CA THR A 189 -2.65 15.09 4.72
C THR A 189 -2.71 15.71 3.33
N ARG A 190 -3.19 16.97 3.25
CA ARG A 190 -3.25 17.72 1.97
C ARG A 190 -1.90 17.89 1.28
N SER A 191 -0.79 17.71 2.00
CA SER A 191 0.57 17.81 1.43
C SER A 191 1.00 16.54 0.68
N SER A 192 0.31 15.41 0.86
CA SER A 192 0.57 14.17 0.10
C SER A 192 -0.74 13.44 -0.23
N PRO A 193 -1.64 14.05 -1.03
CA PRO A 193 -2.94 13.44 -1.31
C PRO A 193 -2.83 12.24 -2.27
N TYR A 194 -1.71 12.13 -3.00
CA TYR A 194 -1.50 11.15 -4.08
C TYR A 194 -0.70 9.91 -3.64
N ALA A 195 -0.05 9.96 -2.48
CA ALA A 195 0.86 8.93 -2.01
C ALA A 195 0.55 8.54 -0.56
N THR A 196 0.42 7.25 -0.32
CA THR A 196 0.31 6.64 1.00
C THR A 196 1.62 6.00 1.40
N THR A 197 2.12 6.33 2.58
CA THR A 197 3.25 5.61 3.18
C THR A 197 2.82 4.18 3.50
N VAL A 198 3.65 3.20 3.14
CA VAL A 198 3.42 1.80 3.52
C VAL A 198 4.30 1.43 4.71
N THR A 199 3.66 1.33 5.86
CA THR A 199 4.28 1.00 7.14
C THR A 199 4.04 -0.48 7.49
N VAL A 200 4.57 -0.89 8.64
CA VAL A 200 4.20 -2.16 9.27
C VAL A 200 3.64 -1.92 10.67
N ASP A 201 2.63 -2.68 11.03
CA ASP A 201 2.04 -2.66 12.37
C ASP A 201 1.56 -4.06 12.77
N SER A 202 1.15 -4.20 14.03
CA SER A 202 0.57 -5.45 14.52
C SER A 202 -0.59 -5.87 13.63
N CYS A 203 -0.59 -7.14 13.20
CA CYS A 203 -1.64 -7.65 12.34
C CYS A 203 -3.01 -7.53 13.04
N PRO A 204 -4.03 -6.95 12.37
CA PRO A 204 -5.35 -6.79 12.95
C PRO A 204 -5.97 -8.10 13.43
N ARG A 205 -6.66 -8.04 14.56
CA ARG A 205 -7.44 -9.15 15.11
C ARG A 205 -8.85 -9.16 14.53
N PRO A 206 -9.56 -10.31 14.61
CA PRO A 206 -10.98 -10.35 14.24
C PRO A 206 -11.77 -9.27 14.98
N GLY A 207 -12.50 -8.44 14.23
CA GLY A 207 -13.30 -7.33 14.76
C GLY A 207 -12.62 -5.96 14.82
N GLU A 208 -11.32 -5.88 14.55
CA GLU A 208 -10.59 -4.60 14.43
C GLU A 208 -10.74 -3.98 13.03
N HIS A 209 -10.46 -2.68 12.90
CA HIS A 209 -10.44 -2.01 11.61
C HIS A 209 -9.29 -2.53 10.74
N THR A 210 -9.63 -3.03 9.55
CA THR A 210 -8.65 -3.70 8.66
C THR A 210 -8.43 -3.00 7.33
N PHE A 211 -9.14 -1.90 7.03
CA PHE A 211 -9.14 -1.29 5.70
C PHE A 211 -7.74 -0.93 5.18
N GLU A 212 -6.90 -0.34 6.05
CA GLU A 212 -5.51 0.03 5.74
C GLU A 212 -4.56 -1.18 5.60
N PHE A 213 -4.96 -2.36 6.07
CA PHE A 213 -4.14 -3.58 6.03
C PHE A 213 -4.55 -4.57 4.94
N MET A 214 -5.69 -4.33 4.30
CA MET A 214 -6.24 -5.23 3.28
C MET A 214 -5.68 -4.90 1.91
N TRP A 215 -5.09 -5.91 1.29
CA TRP A 215 -4.54 -5.85 -0.05
C TRP A 215 -5.22 -6.88 -0.94
N SER A 216 -5.69 -6.43 -2.09
CA SER A 216 -6.08 -7.28 -3.21
C SER A 216 -4.84 -7.64 -4.03
N ILE A 217 -4.74 -8.92 -4.40
CA ILE A 217 -3.78 -9.38 -5.42
C ILE A 217 -4.53 -9.31 -6.76
N SER A 218 -4.16 -8.35 -7.60
CA SER A 218 -4.81 -8.08 -8.88
C SER A 218 -3.86 -8.29 -10.05
N GLU A 219 -4.40 -8.22 -11.25
CA GLU A 219 -3.67 -8.24 -12.51
C GLU A 219 -2.55 -7.18 -12.51
N PRO A 220 -1.44 -7.45 -13.22
CA PRO A 220 -0.38 -6.47 -13.35
C PRO A 220 -0.87 -5.22 -14.08
N ILE A 221 -0.38 -4.05 -13.68
CA ILE A 221 -0.64 -2.80 -14.39
C ILE A 221 0.22 -2.79 -15.66
N ALA A 222 -0.38 -3.28 -16.74
CA ALA A 222 0.21 -3.33 -18.07
C ALA A 222 -0.91 -3.39 -19.12
N PRO A 223 -0.62 -3.07 -20.41
CA PRO A 223 -1.52 -3.39 -21.49
C PRO A 223 -1.88 -4.88 -21.50
N ALA A 224 -3.13 -5.21 -21.80
CA ALA A 224 -3.64 -6.58 -21.83
C ALA A 224 -4.28 -6.89 -23.20
N LEU A 225 -4.20 -8.16 -23.61
CA LEU A 225 -4.87 -8.67 -24.81
C LEU A 225 -6.07 -9.52 -24.41
N ALA A 226 -7.15 -9.42 -25.19
CA ALA A 226 -8.29 -10.30 -25.05
C ALA A 226 -7.95 -11.72 -25.55
N ILE A 227 -8.32 -12.73 -24.77
CA ILE A 227 -8.23 -14.12 -25.19
C ILE A 227 -9.51 -14.47 -25.96
N VAL A 228 -9.38 -14.88 -27.22
CA VAL A 228 -10.50 -15.32 -28.06
C VAL A 228 -10.35 -16.81 -28.32
N SER A 229 -11.36 -17.61 -27.95
CA SER A 229 -11.35 -19.04 -28.26
C SER A 229 -11.47 -19.24 -29.77
N SER A 230 -10.54 -19.97 -30.40
CA SER A 230 -10.79 -20.46 -31.75
C SER A 230 -11.94 -21.46 -31.69
N ALA A 231 -13.06 -21.17 -32.37
CA ALA A 231 -14.10 -22.17 -32.57
C ALA A 231 -13.45 -23.39 -33.22
N ALA A 232 -13.60 -24.57 -32.61
CA ALA A 232 -13.17 -25.80 -33.21
C ALA A 232 -13.96 -25.98 -34.52
N THR A 233 -13.31 -25.77 -35.66
CA THR A 233 -13.81 -26.25 -36.95
C THR A 233 -13.78 -27.77 -36.88
N SER A 234 -14.95 -28.35 -36.59
CA SER A 234 -15.26 -29.77 -36.71
C SER A 234 -15.25 -30.21 -38.17
#